data_AF-A0A1Q3CLF3-F1
#
_entry.id   AF-A0A1Q3CLF3-F1
#
_cell.length_a   1.000
_cell.length_b   1.000
_cell.length_c   1.000
_cell.angle_alpha   90.00
_cell.angle_beta   90.00
_cell.angle_gamma   90.00
#
_symmetry.space_group_name_H-M   'P 1'
#
loop_
_entity.id
_entity.type
_entity.pdbx_description
1 polymer ?
#
loop_
_entity_poly.entity_id
_entity_poly.type
_entity_poly.pdbx_seq_one_letter_code
_entity_poly.pdbx_strand_id
1 'polypeptide(L)'
;SDKWYNHKTLPPAEMLPRNKALGGYIFVCNNETMQEVLHHQLFGLPKYKDSIRAIIQRLPVFIYNCTTHQLHGVFEVVGFGGSSIDPTAWKDKKCIRESRFPAQVRIQIKKKCKPLEEDAFTPILYHYDGPKFWLQIN
;
A
#
# COMPACT_ATOMS: atom_id res chain seq x y z
N SER A 1 26.11 14.22 21.42
CA SER A 1 24.87 14.73 22.00
C SER A 1 23.69 14.26 21.17
N ASP A 2 23.25 13.04 21.47
CA ASP A 2 22.20 12.32 20.75
C ASP A 2 20.84 12.58 21.41
N LYS A 3 19.91 13.17 20.66
CA LYS A 3 18.48 13.28 21.06
C LYS A 3 17.53 13.04 19.87
N TRP A 4 17.82 12.07 19.01
CA TRP A 4 16.99 11.76 17.82
C TRP A 4 16.46 10.32 17.78
N TYR A 5 16.19 9.71 18.93
CA TYR A 5 15.44 8.45 19.00
C TYR A 5 14.51 8.45 20.20
N ASN A 6 13.22 8.73 20.02
CA ASN A 6 12.14 8.16 20.83
C ASN A 6 10.72 8.60 20.40
N HIS A 7 10.29 8.18 19.20
CA HIS A 7 8.85 7.99 18.99
C HIS A 7 8.61 6.62 18.37
N LYS A 8 8.35 5.64 19.25
CA LYS A 8 7.93 4.26 18.92
C LYS A 8 6.45 4.16 18.51
N THR A 9 5.78 5.29 18.29
CA THR A 9 4.34 5.37 18.01
C THR A 9 4.06 6.55 17.08
N LEU A 10 3.25 6.29 16.07
CA LEU A 10 2.82 7.29 15.08
C LEU A 10 1.91 8.36 15.71
N PRO A 11 1.81 9.55 15.09
CA PRO A 11 0.88 10.60 15.50
C PRO A 11 -0.58 10.09 15.53
N PRO A 12 -1.44 10.55 16.46
CA PRO A 12 -2.82 10.08 16.59
C PRO A 12 -3.68 10.19 15.33
N ALA A 13 -3.41 11.16 14.45
CA ALA A 13 -4.09 11.32 13.15
C ALA A 13 -3.75 10.20 12.15
N GLU A 14 -2.63 9.50 12.35
CA GLU A 14 -2.14 8.37 11.56
C GLU A 14 -2.34 7.03 12.30
N MET A 15 -2.81 7.07 13.55
CA MET A 15 -3.14 5.89 14.32
C MET A 15 -4.55 5.41 13.95
N LEU A 16 -4.64 4.17 13.50
CA LEU A 16 -5.90 3.53 13.19
C LEU A 16 -6.77 3.40 14.45
N PRO A 17 -8.11 3.57 14.35
CA PRO A 17 -9.00 3.42 15.50
C PRO A 17 -8.88 2.01 16.08
N ARG A 18 -8.38 1.92 17.31
CA ARG A 18 -8.08 0.66 18.04
C ARG A 18 -9.28 -0.30 18.21
N ASN A 19 -10.51 0.17 17.94
CA ASN A 19 -11.77 -0.55 18.14
C ASN A 19 -12.56 -0.87 16.84
N LYS A 20 -12.02 -0.60 15.64
CA LYS A 20 -12.63 -1.06 14.38
C LYS A 20 -11.71 -2.06 13.69
N ALA A 21 -12.20 -3.29 13.46
CA ALA A 21 -11.49 -4.28 12.67
C ALA A 21 -11.38 -3.77 11.22
N LEU A 22 -10.16 -3.41 10.81
CA LEU A 22 -9.87 -3.04 9.43
C LEU A 22 -9.99 -4.27 8.54
N GLY A 23 -10.64 -4.11 7.38
CA GLY A 23 -10.79 -5.18 6.41
C GLY A 23 -9.50 -5.46 5.65
N GLY A 24 -8.58 -4.49 5.59
CA GLY A 24 -7.33 -4.56 4.85
C GLY A 24 -6.92 -3.18 4.29
N TYR A 25 -5.98 -3.18 3.35
CA TYR A 25 -5.60 -2.00 2.58
C TYR A 25 -5.80 -2.25 1.09
N ILE A 26 -6.24 -1.23 0.36
CA ILE A 26 -6.33 -1.23 -1.10
C ILE A 26 -5.37 -0.16 -1.62
N PHE A 27 -4.37 -0.60 -2.37
CA PHE A 27 -3.48 0.28 -3.11
C PHE A 27 -4.04 0.53 -4.50
N VAL A 28 -3.89 1.74 -5.01
CA VAL A 28 -4.34 2.08 -6.37
C VAL A 28 -3.13 2.17 -7.29
N CYS A 29 -3.22 1.56 -8.46
CA CYS A 29 -2.19 1.59 -9.48
C CYS A 29 -2.81 1.67 -10.88
N ASN A 30 -1.95 1.77 -11.89
CA ASN A 30 -2.30 1.61 -13.31
C ASN A 30 -1.54 0.41 -13.91
N ASN A 31 -1.76 0.09 -15.19
CA ASN A 31 -1.09 -1.03 -15.85
C ASN A 31 0.44 -0.98 -15.75
N GLU A 32 1.04 0.19 -15.94
CA GLU A 32 2.50 0.38 -15.91
C GLU A 32 3.06 0.07 -14.52
N THR A 33 2.51 0.72 -13.50
CA THR A 33 2.99 0.58 -12.12
C THR A 33 2.70 -0.81 -11.55
N MET A 34 1.60 -1.45 -11.98
CA MET A 34 1.24 -2.80 -11.55
C MET A 34 2.26 -3.86 -11.98
N GLN A 35 2.83 -3.73 -13.18
CA GLN A 35 3.86 -4.66 -13.65
C GLN A 35 5.07 -4.65 -12.71
N GLU A 36 5.52 -3.46 -12.33
CA GLU A 36 6.64 -3.31 -11.39
C GLU A 36 6.26 -3.77 -9.97
N VAL A 37 5.04 -3.51 -9.50
CA VAL A 37 4.55 -4.04 -8.22
C VAL A 37 4.69 -5.57 -8.16
N LEU A 38 4.21 -6.26 -9.18
CA LEU A 38 4.21 -7.73 -9.22
C LEU A 38 5.61 -8.30 -9.45
N HIS A 39 6.43 -7.61 -10.26
CA HIS A 39 7.80 -8.03 -10.54
C HIS A 39 8.71 -7.90 -9.31
N HIS A 40 8.71 -6.75 -8.65
CA HIS A 40 9.54 -6.47 -7.48
C HIS A 40 8.94 -7.02 -6.18
N GLN A 41 7.68 -7.48 -6.20
CA GLN A 41 6.89 -7.81 -5.01
C GLN A 41 6.96 -6.69 -3.96
N LEU A 42 6.75 -5.47 -4.45
CA LEU A 42 7.00 -4.25 -3.70
C LEU A 42 5.83 -3.31 -3.91
N PHE A 43 5.34 -2.72 -2.83
CA PHE A 43 4.35 -1.66 -2.88
C PHE A 43 5.05 -0.35 -2.53
N GLY A 44 4.79 0.69 -3.31
CA GLY A 44 5.40 2.01 -3.16
C GLY A 44 4.35 3.10 -2.98
N LEU A 45 4.66 4.09 -2.14
CA LEU A 45 3.91 5.31 -1.95
C LEU A 45 4.82 6.53 -2.17
N PRO A 46 4.25 7.69 -2.57
CA PRO A 46 5.00 8.94 -2.65
C PRO A 46 5.58 9.37 -1.30
N LYS A 47 6.66 10.16 -1.34
CA LYS A 47 7.48 10.57 -0.17
C LYS A 47 6.72 11.27 0.96
N TYR A 48 5.60 11.92 0.67
CA TYR A 48 4.80 12.68 1.64
C TYR A 48 3.84 11.80 2.47
N LYS A 49 3.95 10.48 2.37
CA LYS A 49 3.09 9.54 3.09
C LYS A 49 3.93 8.71 4.05
N ASP A 50 4.13 9.23 5.27
CA ASP A 50 4.76 8.53 6.41
C ASP A 50 4.01 7.23 6.80
N SER A 51 2.82 7.03 6.22
CA SER A 51 1.89 5.93 6.46
C SER A 51 2.37 4.53 6.06
N ILE A 52 3.45 4.35 5.29
CA ILE A 52 3.96 3.00 4.96
C ILE A 52 4.43 2.26 6.23
N ARG A 53 4.90 3.01 7.24
CA ARG A 53 5.32 2.45 8.54
C ARG A 53 4.12 2.04 9.40
N ALA A 54 2.95 2.59 9.13
CA ALA A 54 1.69 2.29 9.81
C ALA A 54 1.02 1.01 9.31
N ILE A 55 1.46 0.48 8.16
CA ILE A 55 0.85 -0.71 7.57
C ILE A 55 1.16 -1.89 8.49
N ILE A 56 0.12 -2.27 9.23
CA ILE A 56 0.18 -3.33 10.21
C ILE A 56 0.50 -4.63 9.46
N GLN A 57 1.69 -5.18 9.72
CA GLN A 57 2.02 -6.58 9.42
C GLN A 57 0.82 -7.41 9.91
N ARG A 58 0.10 -8.06 8.97
CA ARG A 58 -1.04 -9.00 9.13
C ARG A 58 -2.39 -8.57 8.56
N LEU A 59 -2.55 -7.34 8.09
CA LEU A 59 -3.77 -7.01 7.33
C LEU A 59 -3.64 -7.48 5.87
N PRO A 60 -4.71 -8.06 5.27
CA PRO A 60 -4.68 -8.41 3.86
C PRO A 60 -4.56 -7.13 3.04
N VAL A 61 -3.72 -7.20 2.02
CA VAL A 61 -3.48 -6.09 1.10
C VAL A 61 -3.96 -6.49 -0.29
N PHE A 62 -4.59 -5.53 -0.95
CA PHE A 62 -5.09 -5.64 -2.31
C PHE A 62 -4.52 -4.51 -3.16
N ILE A 63 -4.50 -4.70 -4.47
CA ILE A 63 -4.14 -3.66 -5.43
C ILE A 63 -5.24 -3.53 -6.48
N TYR A 64 -5.82 -2.35 -6.59
CA TYR A 64 -6.80 -1.96 -7.58
C TYR A 64 -6.10 -1.29 -8.75
N ASN A 65 -6.29 -1.84 -9.94
CA ASN A 65 -5.81 -1.27 -11.18
C ASN A 65 -6.91 -0.39 -11.78
N CYS A 66 -6.71 0.94 -11.75
CA CYS A 66 -7.68 1.91 -12.26
C CYS A 66 -7.75 1.96 -13.79
N THR A 67 -6.83 1.29 -14.51
CA THR A 67 -6.89 1.17 -15.97
C THR A 67 -7.77 -0.01 -16.40
N THR A 68 -7.73 -1.13 -15.67
CA THR A 68 -8.53 -2.32 -15.99
C THR A 68 -9.79 -2.44 -15.14
N HIS A 69 -9.96 -1.58 -14.12
CA HIS A 69 -11.06 -1.64 -13.16
C HIS A 69 -11.10 -2.98 -12.39
N GLN A 70 -9.93 -3.54 -12.09
CA GLN A 70 -9.80 -4.83 -11.41
C GLN A 70 -9.07 -4.73 -10.07
N LEU A 71 -9.56 -5.48 -9.08
CA LEU A 71 -8.91 -5.68 -7.80
C LEU A 71 -8.16 -7.01 -7.77
N HIS A 72 -6.86 -6.94 -7.50
CA HIS A 72 -5.97 -8.09 -7.38
C HIS A 72 -5.56 -8.31 -5.92
N GLY A 73 -5.38 -9.57 -5.57
CA GLY A 73 -5.10 -10.01 -4.21
C GLY A 73 -5.29 -11.51 -4.05
N VAL A 74 -5.03 -12.10 -2.88
CA VAL A 74 -4.73 -11.44 -1.60
C VAL A 74 -3.22 -11.41 -1.36
N PHE A 75 -2.67 -10.25 -1.03
CA PHE A 75 -1.28 -10.06 -0.63
C PHE A 75 -1.14 -9.89 0.88
N GLU A 76 0.07 -10.13 1.39
CA GLU A 76 0.48 -9.80 2.74
C GLU A 76 1.75 -8.98 2.71
N VAL A 77 1.85 -8.04 3.65
CA VAL A 77 3.07 -7.26 3.87
C VAL A 77 4.10 -8.09 4.62
N VAL A 78 5.32 -8.08 4.11
CA VAL A 78 6.48 -8.78 4.69
C VAL A 78 7.47 -7.75 5.19
N GLY A 79 7.75 -7.79 6.50
CA GLY A 79 8.70 -6.88 7.13
C GLY A 79 8.13 -5.48 7.36
N PHE A 80 9.03 -4.53 7.65
CA PHE A 80 8.66 -3.15 7.94
C PHE A 80 8.74 -2.30 6.68
N GLY A 81 7.79 -1.37 6.53
CA GLY A 81 7.89 -0.33 5.52
C GLY A 81 9.10 0.56 5.76
N GLY A 82 9.76 1.00 4.70
CA GLY A 82 11.01 1.75 4.73
C GLY A 82 11.14 2.72 3.57
N SER A 83 12.20 3.52 3.57
CA SER A 83 12.49 4.41 2.44
C SER A 83 13.40 3.70 1.45
N SER A 84 13.00 3.67 0.18
CA SER A 84 13.76 3.18 -0.97
C SER A 84 14.40 1.81 -0.74
N ILE A 85 13.60 0.85 -0.25
CA ILE A 85 13.98 -0.57 -0.09
C ILE A 85 14.56 -1.13 -1.41
N ASP A 86 13.93 -0.80 -2.52
CA ASP A 86 14.45 -0.92 -3.88
C ASP A 86 14.38 0.46 -4.57
N PRO A 87 15.51 1.18 -4.65
CA PRO A 87 15.56 2.49 -5.29
C PRO A 87 15.42 2.43 -6.82
N THR A 88 15.45 1.24 -7.41
CA THR A 88 15.35 1.04 -8.87
C THR A 88 13.91 0.85 -9.35
N ALA A 89 12.97 0.53 -8.44
CA ALA A 89 11.56 0.40 -8.75
C ALA A 89 10.92 1.77 -9.10
N TRP A 90 10.05 1.78 -10.11
CA TRP A 90 9.35 2.94 -10.67
C TRP A 90 10.26 4.14 -10.92
N LYS A 91 11.45 3.85 -11.46
CA LYS A 91 12.45 4.86 -11.75
C LYS A 91 12.03 5.70 -12.95
N ASP A 92 12.04 7.02 -12.77
CA ASP A 92 11.81 7.93 -13.89
C ASP A 92 13.11 8.07 -14.71
N LYS A 93 12.99 8.04 -16.04
CA LYS A 93 14.08 8.33 -16.97
C LYS A 93 14.66 9.74 -16.75
N LYS A 94 13.86 10.68 -16.25
CA LYS A 94 14.25 12.06 -15.97
C LYS A 94 14.87 12.25 -14.58
N CYS A 95 14.44 11.47 -13.58
CA CYS A 95 14.93 11.53 -12.21
C CYS A 95 15.65 10.23 -11.84
N ILE A 96 16.94 10.16 -12.21
CA ILE A 96 17.77 8.94 -12.05
C ILE A 96 18.10 8.64 -10.57
N ARG A 97 17.94 9.60 -9.66
CA ARG A 97 18.44 9.47 -8.28
C ARG A 97 17.45 8.84 -7.29
N GLU A 98 16.16 8.85 -7.56
CA GLU A 98 15.15 8.39 -6.59
C GLU A 98 13.95 7.74 -7.29
N SER A 99 13.38 6.71 -6.67
CA SER A 99 12.11 6.11 -7.10
C SER A 99 10.98 7.15 -7.06
N ARG A 100 10.02 7.06 -7.97
CA ARG A 100 8.76 7.84 -7.88
C ARG A 100 7.97 7.53 -6.61
N PHE A 101 8.19 6.36 -6.02
CA PHE A 101 7.50 5.89 -4.83
C PHE A 101 8.52 5.43 -3.77
N PRO A 102 9.20 6.36 -3.08
CA PRO A 102 10.28 6.04 -2.17
C PRO A 102 9.80 5.48 -0.83
N ALA A 103 8.53 5.59 -0.45
CA ALA A 103 8.03 4.93 0.76
C ALA A 103 7.56 3.52 0.38
N GLN A 104 8.31 2.48 0.75
CA GLN A 104 8.16 1.14 0.17
C GLN A 104 7.94 0.06 1.22
N VAL A 105 7.25 -1.00 0.85
CA VAL A 105 7.08 -2.21 1.67
C VAL A 105 7.06 -3.45 0.80
N ARG A 106 7.73 -4.52 1.24
CA ARG A 106 7.71 -5.80 0.54
C ARG A 106 6.38 -6.50 0.77
N ILE A 107 5.93 -7.21 -0.24
CA ILE A 107 4.72 -8.03 -0.18
C ILE A 107 5.02 -9.47 -0.58
N GLN A 108 4.11 -10.36 -0.21
CA GLN A 108 4.04 -11.72 -0.72
C GLN A 108 2.61 -12.06 -1.12
N ILE A 109 2.46 -13.00 -2.06
CA ILE A 109 1.15 -13.53 -2.41
C ILE A 109 0.69 -14.45 -1.27
N LYS A 110 -0.34 -14.06 -0.53
CA LYS A 110 -0.98 -14.91 0.49
C LYS A 110 -1.85 -15.97 -0.15
N LYS A 111 -2.64 -15.58 -1.15
CA LYS A 111 -3.55 -16.47 -1.88
C LYS A 111 -3.66 -16.02 -3.32
N LYS A 112 -3.47 -16.96 -4.26
CA LYS A 112 -3.76 -16.74 -5.68
C LYS A 112 -5.28 -16.76 -5.87
N CYS A 113 -5.84 -15.63 -6.31
CA CYS A 113 -7.25 -15.49 -6.66
C CYS A 113 -7.36 -14.97 -8.10
N LYS A 114 -8.52 -15.20 -8.73
CA LYS A 114 -8.87 -14.47 -9.95
C LYS A 114 -9.09 -12.99 -9.59
N PRO A 115 -8.71 -12.05 -10.47
CA PRO A 115 -9.04 -10.64 -10.29
C PRO A 115 -10.55 -10.45 -10.14
N LEU A 116 -10.95 -9.49 -9.31
CA LEU A 116 -12.35 -9.10 -9.11
C LEU A 116 -12.62 -7.83 -9.91
N GLU A 117 -13.68 -7.82 -10.72
CA GLU A 117 -14.15 -6.63 -11.42
C GLU A 117 -14.71 -5.59 -10.43
N GLU A 118 -14.65 -4.31 -10.80
CA GLU A 118 -15.12 -3.19 -9.96
C GLU A 118 -16.53 -3.36 -9.42
N ASP A 119 -17.47 -3.78 -10.26
CA ASP A 119 -18.86 -4.01 -9.86
C ASP A 119 -19.01 -5.04 -8.73
N ALA A 120 -18.09 -6.00 -8.63
CA ALA A 120 -18.16 -7.06 -7.63
C ALA A 120 -17.71 -6.60 -6.23
N PHE A 121 -16.84 -5.59 -6.13
CA PHE A 121 -16.32 -5.11 -4.83
C PHE A 121 -16.79 -3.71 -4.46
N THR A 122 -17.27 -2.92 -5.41
CA THR A 122 -17.82 -1.58 -5.19
C THR A 122 -18.89 -1.55 -4.09
N PRO A 123 -19.88 -2.46 -4.04
CA PRO A 123 -20.85 -2.48 -2.95
C PRO A 123 -20.19 -2.60 -1.58
N ILE A 124 -19.10 -3.36 -1.46
CA ILE A 124 -18.37 -3.60 -0.21
C ILE A 124 -17.64 -2.34 0.27
N LEU A 125 -17.27 -1.44 -0.64
CA LEU A 125 -16.68 -0.14 -0.29
C LEU A 125 -17.72 0.82 0.30
N TYR A 126 -18.97 0.76 -0.16
CA TYR A 126 -20.03 1.70 0.20
C TYR A 126 -20.99 1.19 1.30
N HIS A 127 -21.07 -0.12 1.57
CA HIS A 127 -22.07 -0.72 2.48
C HIS A 127 -21.70 -0.72 3.98
N TYR A 128 -20.57 -0.14 4.40
CA TYR A 128 -20.12 -0.20 5.80
C TYR A 128 -19.99 1.19 6.42
N ASP A 129 -20.41 1.33 7.69
CA ASP A 129 -20.36 2.55 8.53
C ASP A 129 -18.94 3.12 8.74
N GLY A 130 -18.40 3.68 7.66
CA GLY A 130 -17.07 4.29 7.56
C GLY A 130 -16.03 3.43 6.81
N PRO A 131 -14.94 4.05 6.33
CA PRO A 131 -13.94 3.39 5.49
C PRO A 131 -13.21 2.27 6.27
N LYS A 132 -13.49 1.01 5.92
CA LYS A 132 -12.74 -0.17 6.39
C LYS A 132 -11.39 -0.36 5.69
N PHE A 133 -11.22 0.33 4.57
CA PHE A 133 -10.03 0.34 3.72
C PHE A 133 -9.62 1.80 3.52
N TRP A 134 -8.34 2.11 3.75
CA TRP A 134 -7.79 3.42 3.42
C TRP A 134 -7.54 3.48 1.91
N LEU A 135 -8.42 4.20 1.21
CA LEU A 135 -8.23 4.59 -0.18
C LEU A 135 -7.19 5.69 -0.27
N GLN A 136 -6.00 5.36 -0.74
CA GLN A 136 -5.04 6.37 -1.15
C GLN A 136 -5.32 6.79 -2.58
N ILE A 137 -6.02 7.91 -2.73
CA ILE A 137 -6.17 8.61 -3.99
C ILE A 137 -4.83 9.29 -4.31
N ASN A 138 -4.41 9.21 -5.58
CA ASN A 138 -3.25 9.90 -6.14
C ASN A 138 -3.58 11.35 -6.45
#